data_AF-A0A661IG72-F1
#
_entry.id   AF-A0A661IG72-F1
#
_cell.length_a   1.000
_cell.length_b   1.000
_cell.length_c   1.000
_cell.angle_alpha   90.00
_cell.angle_beta   90.00
_cell.angle_gamma   90.00
#
_symmetry.space_group_name_H-M   'P 1'
#
loop_
_entity.id
_entity.type
_entity.pdbx_description
1 polymer ?
#
loop_
_entity_poly.entity_id
_entity_poly.type
_entity_poly.pdbx_seq_one_letter_code
_entity_poly.pdbx_strand_id
1 'polypeptide(L)'
;VLHCVVLPVATVSLVAYHMWRIRKDGGLACVDQFAFEVKKEETAPSPTKTYTLLGITKGTEVSVITSSRMEEEERVETSPNLLRRFLWVSGITLAVTFALALVFKMPLEAPANPAIAPNPAKAPWYFLWLQELIADTTFTVFGVTVNGGFVGGVLIPAVLVVILALWPFIDKSSPRCNGRWFPRERWGQNVVFTLIVLTIIVFLLIGAICRGPNWQFFWPWEEWPELPVKF
;
A
#
# COMPACT_ATOMS: atom_id res chain seq x y z
N VAL A 1 2.08 -25.91 -8.05
CA VAL A 1 3.25 -25.27 -8.67
C VAL A 1 3.13 -23.75 -8.70
N LEU A 2 2.05 -23.17 -9.25
CA LEU A 2 1.88 -21.71 -9.35
C LEU A 2 2.03 -20.98 -8.00
N HIS A 3 1.24 -21.33 -6.99
CA HIS A 3 1.26 -20.66 -5.68
C HIS A 3 2.49 -20.96 -4.82
N CYS A 4 3.09 -22.14 -4.96
CA CYS A 4 4.21 -22.57 -4.09
C CYS A 4 5.58 -22.19 -4.64
N VAL A 5 5.72 -22.00 -5.95
CA VAL A 5 7.01 -21.78 -6.62
C VAL A 5 6.98 -20.52 -7.45
N VAL A 6 6.10 -20.46 -8.45
CA VAL A 6 6.13 -19.38 -9.45
C VAL A 6 5.81 -18.02 -8.82
N LEU A 7 4.72 -17.90 -8.07
CA LEU A 7 4.31 -16.63 -7.46
C LEU A 7 5.28 -16.16 -6.35
N PRO A 8 5.80 -17.03 -5.45
CA PRO A 8 6.80 -16.62 -4.48
C PRO A 8 8.11 -16.17 -5.13
N VAL A 9 8.62 -16.90 -6.12
CA VAL A 9 9.85 -16.52 -6.84
C VAL A 9 9.65 -15.20 -7.56
N ALA A 10 8.53 -15.01 -8.27
CA ALA A 10 8.22 -13.76 -8.94
C ALA A 10 8.14 -12.59 -7.95
N THR A 11 7.48 -12.77 -6.81
CA THR A 11 7.40 -11.75 -5.75
C THR A 11 8.79 -11.37 -5.23
N VAL A 12 9.64 -12.36 -4.92
CA VAL A 12 11.01 -12.11 -4.45
C VAL A 12 11.84 -11.36 -5.50
N SER A 13 11.74 -11.76 -6.77
CA SER A 13 12.43 -11.07 -7.87
C SER A 13 11.96 -9.62 -8.03
N LEU A 14 10.65 -9.37 -7.97
CA LEU A 14 10.09 -8.01 -8.06
C LEU A 14 10.49 -7.15 -6.85
N VAL A 15 10.47 -7.71 -5.65
CA VAL A 15 10.94 -7.01 -4.44
C VAL A 15 12.43 -6.69 -4.53
N ALA A 16 13.26 -7.62 -4.99
CA ALA A 16 14.69 -7.39 -5.20
C ALA A 16 14.94 -6.27 -6.22
N TYR A 17 14.22 -6.29 -7.35
CA TYR A 17 14.27 -5.24 -8.36
C TYR A 17 13.81 -3.88 -7.79
N HIS A 18 12.72 -3.86 -7.03
CA HIS A 18 12.20 -2.65 -6.39
C HIS A 18 13.22 -2.05 -5.41
N MET A 19 13.84 -2.87 -4.56
CA MET A 19 14.88 -2.42 -3.63
C MET A 19 16.13 -1.92 -4.35
N TRP A 20 16.54 -2.60 -5.43
CA TRP A 20 17.63 -2.14 -6.28
C TRP A 20 17.31 -0.78 -6.92
N ARG A 21 16.08 -0.60 -7.42
CA ARG A 21 15.64 0.64 -8.05
C ARG A 21 15.65 1.82 -7.07
N ILE A 22 15.10 1.64 -5.87
CA ILE A 22 15.13 2.65 -4.80
C ILE A 22 16.58 3.07 -4.50
N ARG A 23 17.49 2.11 -4.37
CA ARG A 23 18.91 2.41 -4.10
C ARG A 23 19.57 3.14 -5.27
N LYS A 24 19.21 2.81 -6.50
CA LYS A 24 19.75 3.49 -7.69
C LYS A 24 19.25 4.93 -7.81
N ASP A 25 18.05 5.20 -7.33
CA ASP A 25 17.39 6.52 -7.38
C ASP A 25 17.76 7.43 -6.20
N GLY A 26 18.68 7.01 -5.32
CA GLY A 26 19.21 7.85 -4.24
C GLY A 26 18.42 7.81 -2.93
N GLY A 27 17.41 6.93 -2.82
CA GLY A 27 16.70 6.66 -1.57
C GLY A 27 15.20 6.94 -1.64
N LEU A 28 14.61 7.29 -0.49
CA LEU A 28 13.16 7.49 -0.33
C LEU A 28 12.74 8.91 -0.76
N ALA A 29 11.47 9.07 -1.14
CA ALA A 29 10.89 10.35 -1.58
C ALA A 29 10.97 11.50 -0.54
N CYS A 30 11.24 11.20 0.74
CA CYS A 30 11.52 12.24 1.74
C CYS A 30 12.84 12.97 1.46
N VAL A 31 13.82 12.30 0.84
CA VAL A 31 15.13 12.87 0.47
C VAL A 31 14.98 13.95 -0.60
N ASP A 32 14.00 13.82 -1.50
CA ASP A 32 13.72 14.81 -2.55
C ASP A 32 13.34 16.17 -1.97
N GLN A 33 12.58 16.17 -0.86
CA GLN A 33 12.20 17.39 -0.17
C GLN A 33 13.43 18.08 0.44
N PHE A 34 14.29 17.33 1.12
CA PHE A 34 15.52 17.86 1.69
C PHE A 34 16.45 18.41 0.60
N ALA A 35 16.61 17.68 -0.51
CA ALA A 35 17.38 18.15 -1.67
C ALA A 35 16.81 19.46 -2.24
N PHE A 36 15.49 19.62 -2.27
CA PHE A 36 14.83 20.85 -2.71
C PHE A 36 15.02 22.01 -1.72
N GLU A 37 14.90 21.77 -0.42
CA GLU A 37 15.09 22.80 0.62
C GLU A 37 16.55 23.28 0.67
N VAL A 38 17.52 22.37 0.51
CA VAL A 38 18.94 22.74 0.50
C VAL A 38 19.37 23.43 -0.80
N LYS A 39 18.81 23.06 -1.96
CA LYS A 39 19.03 23.80 -3.22
C LYS A 39 18.60 25.28 -3.10
N LYS A 40 17.72 25.60 -2.16
CA LYS A 40 17.28 26.98 -1.88
C LYS A 40 18.26 27.73 -0.96
N GLU A 41 19.05 27.02 -0.14
CA GLU A 41 19.99 27.58 0.84
C GLU A 41 21.45 27.57 0.35
N GLU A 42 21.69 27.88 -0.94
CA GLU A 42 23.06 28.00 -1.48
C GLU A 42 23.91 28.95 -0.60
N THR A 43 24.74 28.35 0.25
CA THR A 43 25.74 29.00 1.08
C THR A 43 27.13 28.69 0.53
N ALA A 44 28.04 29.64 0.72
CA ALA A 44 29.35 29.70 0.06
C ALA A 44 30.18 28.41 0.25
N PRO A 45 31.04 28.07 -0.73
CA PRO A 45 31.76 26.82 -0.74
C PRO A 45 32.73 26.63 0.43
N SER A 46 32.70 25.43 1.03
CA SER A 46 33.73 24.96 1.97
C SER A 46 35.07 24.72 1.24
N PRO A 47 36.20 25.21 1.75
CA PRO A 47 37.48 25.15 1.05
C PRO A 47 38.17 23.78 1.05
N THR A 48 37.59 22.73 1.65
CA THR A 48 38.40 21.59 2.15
C THR A 48 38.38 20.31 1.31
N LYS A 49 37.51 20.11 0.31
CA LYS A 49 37.52 18.86 -0.50
C LYS A 49 37.47 19.14 -2.01
N THR A 50 38.59 18.84 -2.69
CA THR A 50 38.73 18.86 -4.16
C THR A 50 39.01 17.44 -4.62
N TYR A 51 38.02 16.75 -5.20
CA TYR A 51 38.27 15.51 -5.95
C TYR A 51 37.72 15.68 -7.36
N THR A 52 38.63 15.76 -8.33
CA THR A 52 38.32 15.65 -9.76
C THR A 52 38.41 14.17 -10.13
N LEU A 53 37.39 13.61 -10.77
CA LEU A 53 37.31 12.20 -11.20
C LEU A 53 38.46 11.74 -12.14
N LEU A 54 39.33 12.67 -12.57
CA LEU A 54 40.51 12.44 -13.41
C LEU A 54 41.71 13.34 -13.05
N GLY A 55 41.73 13.96 -11.87
CA GLY A 55 42.94 14.54 -11.27
C GLY A 55 43.76 15.58 -12.05
N ILE A 56 43.23 16.31 -13.05
CA ILE A 56 44.08 17.14 -13.94
C ILE A 56 43.80 18.66 -13.90
N THR A 57 42.81 19.19 -13.19
CA THR A 57 42.65 20.66 -13.09
C THR A 57 42.28 21.13 -11.69
N LYS A 58 42.99 22.14 -11.18
CA LYS A 58 42.63 22.84 -9.94
C LYS A 58 41.30 23.56 -10.13
N GLY A 59 40.25 23.03 -9.49
CA GLY A 59 38.93 23.63 -9.41
C GLY A 59 38.00 22.72 -8.63
N THR A 60 37.29 23.29 -7.66
CA THR A 60 36.25 22.56 -6.91
C THR A 60 35.00 22.48 -7.78
N GLU A 61 34.57 21.28 -8.18
CA GLU A 61 33.29 21.13 -8.88
C GLU A 61 32.13 21.55 -7.97
N VAL A 62 31.18 22.31 -8.52
CA VAL A 62 29.99 22.81 -7.83
C VAL A 62 29.14 21.65 -7.26
N SER A 63 29.19 20.48 -7.89
CA SER A 63 28.52 19.24 -7.44
C SER A 63 29.06 18.69 -6.11
N VAL A 64 30.35 18.89 -5.81
CA VAL A 64 31.05 18.33 -4.63
C VAL A 64 30.87 19.23 -3.40
N ILE A 65 30.72 20.52 -3.60
CA ILE A 65 30.61 21.51 -2.51
C ILE A 65 29.25 21.40 -1.83
N THR A 66 28.18 21.27 -2.63
CA THR A 66 26.82 21.20 -2.10
C THR A 66 26.55 19.83 -1.48
N SER A 67 26.98 18.72 -2.11
CA SER A 67 26.74 17.38 -1.55
C SER A 67 27.52 17.07 -0.28
N SER A 68 28.74 17.60 -0.09
CA SER A 68 29.64 17.12 0.97
C SER A 68 29.32 17.60 2.39
N ARG A 69 28.79 18.82 2.59
CA ARG A 69 28.30 19.25 3.93
C ARG A 69 26.96 18.61 4.30
N MET A 70 26.12 18.33 3.29
CA MET A 70 24.77 17.77 3.45
C MET A 70 24.75 16.31 3.88
N GLU A 71 25.74 15.52 3.44
CA GLU A 71 25.79 14.08 3.72
C GLU A 71 26.32 13.73 5.12
N GLU A 72 27.06 14.62 5.79
CA GLU A 72 27.70 14.35 7.09
C GLU A 72 26.84 14.77 8.30
N GLU A 73 26.04 15.85 8.24
CA GLU A 73 25.27 16.34 9.41
C GLU A 73 23.87 15.68 9.55
N GLU A 74 23.20 15.33 8.44
CA GLU A 74 21.80 14.84 8.46
C GLU A 74 21.63 13.34 8.20
N ARG A 75 22.68 12.63 7.78
CA ARG A 75 22.65 11.17 7.57
C ARG A 75 23.35 10.45 8.70
N VAL A 76 22.85 9.27 8.99
CA VAL A 76 23.43 8.38 9.99
C VAL A 76 23.71 7.04 9.32
N GLU A 77 24.84 6.44 9.67
CA GLU A 77 25.21 5.12 9.17
C GLU A 77 24.08 4.10 9.38
N THR A 78 23.79 3.35 8.32
CA THR A 78 22.70 2.36 8.28
C THR A 78 22.94 1.27 9.33
N SER A 79 24.18 0.85 9.47
CA SER A 79 24.61 -0.06 10.54
C SER A 79 25.38 0.75 11.59
N PRO A 80 25.03 0.66 12.89
CA PRO A 80 24.03 -0.23 13.47
C PRO A 80 22.61 0.38 13.58
N ASN A 81 22.42 1.65 13.24
CA ASN A 81 21.24 2.41 13.67
C ASN A 81 19.93 1.92 13.02
N LEU A 82 19.86 1.87 11.70
CA LEU A 82 18.67 1.37 10.99
C LEU A 82 18.48 -0.12 11.21
N LEU A 83 19.57 -0.89 11.17
CA LEU A 83 19.51 -2.35 11.35
C LEU A 83 18.91 -2.73 12.71
N ARG A 84 19.32 -2.07 13.80
CA ARG A 84 18.75 -2.30 15.14
C ARG A 84 17.26 -1.98 15.17
N ARG A 85 16.84 -0.83 14.62
CA ARG A 85 15.42 -0.44 14.57
C ARG A 85 14.60 -1.43 13.75
N PHE A 86 15.12 -1.85 12.59
CA PHE A 86 14.48 -2.83 11.73
C PHE A 86 14.26 -4.17 12.45
N LEU A 87 15.28 -4.69 13.14
CA LEU A 87 15.17 -5.94 13.90
C LEU A 87 14.17 -5.82 15.06
N TRP A 88 14.21 -4.73 15.82
CA TRP A 88 13.27 -4.52 16.93
C TRP A 88 11.82 -4.41 16.45
N VAL A 89 11.55 -3.55 15.46
CA VAL A 89 10.18 -3.35 14.95
C VAL A 89 9.66 -4.64 14.33
N SER A 90 10.45 -5.29 13.45
CA SER A 90 10.02 -6.54 12.80
C SER A 90 9.84 -7.67 13.80
N GLY A 91 10.74 -7.79 14.78
CA GLY A 91 10.66 -8.80 15.85
C GLY A 91 9.44 -8.59 16.74
N ILE A 92 9.14 -7.35 17.14
CA ILE A 92 7.94 -7.02 17.91
C ILE A 92 6.68 -7.30 17.10
N THR A 93 6.62 -6.88 15.83
CA THR A 93 5.47 -7.15 14.96
C THR A 93 5.23 -8.66 14.81
N LEU A 94 6.30 -9.44 14.62
CA LEU A 94 6.20 -10.90 14.52
C LEU A 94 5.73 -11.52 15.85
N ALA A 95 6.28 -11.08 16.98
CA ALA A 95 5.88 -11.55 18.30
C ALA A 95 4.41 -11.27 18.59
N VAL A 96 3.93 -10.05 18.30
CA VAL A 96 2.51 -9.67 18.44
C VAL A 96 1.63 -10.53 17.53
N THR A 97 2.05 -10.76 16.29
CA THR A 97 1.29 -11.60 15.34
C THR A 97 1.16 -13.04 15.85
N PHE A 98 2.25 -13.64 16.35
CA PHE A 98 2.19 -14.97 16.95
C PHE A 98 1.34 -15.02 18.23
N ALA A 99 1.45 -14.01 19.09
CA ALA A 99 0.64 -13.92 20.29
C ALA A 99 -0.86 -13.87 19.94
N LEU A 100 -1.24 -13.06 18.95
CA LEU A 100 -2.62 -13.00 18.45
C LEU A 100 -3.07 -14.35 17.86
N ALA A 101 -2.22 -15.02 17.08
CA ALA A 101 -2.56 -16.33 16.50
C ALA A 101 -2.76 -17.43 17.55
N LEU A 102 -2.07 -17.35 18.70
CA LEU A 102 -2.22 -18.30 19.80
C LEU A 102 -3.45 -18.01 20.66
N VAL A 103 -3.79 -16.74 20.85
CA VAL A 103 -4.96 -16.30 21.65
C VAL A 103 -6.26 -16.48 20.86
N PHE A 104 -6.28 -16.07 19.59
CA PHE A 104 -7.44 -16.13 18.72
C PHE A 104 -7.38 -17.38 17.84
N LYS A 105 -7.98 -18.47 18.32
CA LYS A 105 -8.14 -19.69 17.52
C LYS A 105 -9.15 -19.44 16.41
N MET A 106 -8.71 -19.47 15.17
CA MET A 106 -9.59 -19.43 14.01
C MET A 106 -10.25 -20.81 13.84
N PRO A 107 -11.58 -20.92 13.85
CA PRO A 107 -12.25 -22.19 13.60
C PRO A 107 -11.91 -22.66 12.18
N LEU A 108 -11.58 -23.94 12.04
CA LEU A 108 -11.43 -24.56 10.73
C LEU A 108 -12.81 -24.94 10.21
N GLU A 109 -13.06 -24.66 8.94
CA GLU A 109 -14.27 -25.12 8.26
C GLU A 109 -14.22 -26.63 8.01
N ALA A 110 -15.39 -27.22 7.77
CA ALA A 110 -15.49 -28.62 7.37
C ALA A 110 -14.74 -28.89 6.04
N PRO A 111 -14.31 -30.14 5.78
CA PRO A 111 -13.71 -30.50 4.50
C PRO A 111 -14.61 -30.08 3.32
N ALA A 112 -13.98 -29.53 2.28
CA ALA A 112 -14.69 -28.99 1.13
C ALA A 112 -15.59 -30.04 0.47
N ASN A 113 -16.88 -29.70 0.31
CA ASN A 113 -17.87 -30.53 -0.37
C ASN A 113 -18.40 -29.80 -1.61
N PRO A 114 -18.11 -30.25 -2.84
CA PRO A 114 -18.59 -29.61 -4.06
C PRO A 114 -20.12 -29.54 -4.20
N ALA A 115 -20.85 -30.39 -3.49
CA ALA A 115 -22.31 -30.41 -3.53
C ALA A 115 -22.96 -29.34 -2.63
N ILE A 116 -22.18 -28.69 -1.75
CA ILE A 116 -22.72 -27.75 -0.76
C ILE A 116 -21.82 -26.52 -0.66
N ALA A 117 -22.36 -25.36 -1.01
CA ALA A 117 -21.67 -24.09 -0.81
C ALA A 117 -21.93 -23.54 0.60
N PRO A 118 -20.90 -23.07 1.34
CA PRO A 118 -21.09 -22.44 2.64
C PRO A 118 -21.96 -21.18 2.51
N ASN A 119 -22.83 -20.95 3.49
CA ASN A 119 -23.71 -19.79 3.51
C ASN A 119 -23.71 -19.13 4.90
N PRO A 120 -23.24 -17.88 5.04
CA PRO A 120 -22.67 -17.01 4.01
C PRO A 120 -21.21 -17.36 3.66
N ALA A 121 -20.88 -17.40 2.36
CA ALA A 121 -19.51 -17.50 1.89
C ALA A 121 -18.82 -16.12 1.91
N LYS A 122 -18.10 -15.81 2.99
CA LYS A 122 -17.34 -14.55 3.11
C LYS A 122 -15.92 -14.72 2.57
N ALA A 123 -15.49 -13.80 1.71
CA ALA A 123 -14.11 -13.70 1.27
C ALA A 123 -13.19 -13.29 2.43
N PRO A 124 -11.87 -13.52 2.32
CA PRO A 124 -10.90 -12.97 3.26
C PRO A 124 -11.08 -11.46 3.41
N TRP A 125 -10.84 -10.94 4.62
CA TRP A 125 -11.15 -9.54 4.99
C TRP A 125 -10.59 -8.48 4.02
N TYR A 126 -9.41 -8.73 3.41
CA TYR A 126 -8.78 -7.83 2.45
C TYR A 126 -9.48 -7.80 1.07
N PHE A 127 -10.34 -8.76 0.77
CA PHE A 127 -11.23 -8.80 -0.41
C PHE A 127 -12.69 -8.55 -0.09
N LEU A 128 -13.05 -8.41 1.19
CA LEU A 128 -14.44 -8.30 1.61
C LEU A 128 -15.13 -7.04 1.06
N TRP A 129 -14.40 -5.91 1.01
CA TRP A 129 -14.90 -4.68 0.40
C TRP A 129 -15.17 -4.83 -1.11
N LEU A 130 -14.39 -5.68 -1.79
CA LEU A 130 -14.57 -5.96 -3.21
C LEU A 130 -15.77 -6.88 -3.43
N GLN A 131 -15.95 -7.88 -2.57
CA GLN A 131 -17.13 -8.74 -2.58
C GLN A 131 -18.41 -7.92 -2.37
N GLU A 132 -18.37 -6.95 -1.45
CA GLU A 132 -19.48 -6.03 -1.21
C GLU A 132 -19.77 -5.15 -2.44
N LEU A 133 -18.73 -4.58 -3.04
CA LEU A 133 -18.86 -3.80 -4.27
C LEU A 133 -19.49 -4.62 -5.41
N ILE A 134 -19.12 -5.90 -5.56
CA ILE A 134 -19.71 -6.81 -6.56
C ILE A 134 -21.20 -7.02 -6.29
N ALA A 135 -21.59 -7.23 -5.03
CA ALA A 135 -22.98 -7.42 -4.64
C ALA A 135 -23.82 -6.18 -4.96
N ASP A 136 -23.33 -4.99 -4.59
CA ASP A 136 -24.06 -3.73 -4.76
C ASP A 136 -24.12 -3.27 -6.22
N THR A 137 -23.11 -3.61 -7.03
CA THR A 137 -23.10 -3.30 -8.48
C THR A 137 -23.91 -4.28 -9.32
N THR A 138 -24.47 -5.33 -8.72
CA THR A 138 -25.37 -6.27 -9.40
C THR A 138 -26.81 -5.77 -9.26
N PHE A 139 -27.27 -4.97 -10.23
CA PHE A 139 -28.63 -4.43 -10.22
C PHE A 139 -29.26 -4.51 -11.61
N THR A 140 -30.60 -4.59 -11.63
CA THR A 140 -31.39 -4.66 -12.85
C THR A 140 -32.12 -3.35 -13.06
N VAL A 141 -31.94 -2.71 -14.22
CA VAL A 141 -32.58 -1.43 -14.55
C VAL A 141 -33.19 -1.52 -15.94
N PHE A 142 -34.49 -1.20 -16.04
CA PHE A 142 -35.25 -1.24 -17.29
C PHE A 142 -35.08 -2.54 -18.09
N GLY A 143 -34.98 -3.69 -17.41
CA GLY A 143 -34.82 -5.01 -18.04
C GLY A 143 -33.38 -5.36 -18.45
N VAL A 144 -32.40 -4.47 -18.25
CA VAL A 144 -30.98 -4.75 -18.47
C VAL A 144 -30.32 -5.07 -17.12
N THR A 145 -29.71 -6.25 -17.03
CA THR A 145 -28.96 -6.66 -15.84
C THR A 145 -27.51 -6.22 -15.98
N VAL A 146 -27.05 -5.35 -15.10
CA VAL A 146 -25.63 -5.02 -15.00
C VAL A 146 -24.96 -6.13 -14.19
N ASN A 147 -23.97 -6.80 -14.79
CA ASN A 147 -23.20 -7.82 -14.10
C ASN A 147 -22.23 -7.14 -13.11
N GLY A 148 -22.55 -7.18 -11.82
CA GLY A 148 -21.70 -6.58 -10.79
C GLY A 148 -20.35 -7.28 -10.63
N GLY A 149 -20.24 -8.56 -11.03
CA GLY A 149 -18.95 -9.24 -11.14
C GLY A 149 -18.01 -8.56 -12.14
N PHE A 150 -18.55 -8.14 -13.29
CA PHE A 150 -17.78 -7.38 -14.27
C PHE A 150 -17.49 -5.95 -13.80
N VAL A 151 -18.51 -5.22 -13.36
CA VAL A 151 -18.34 -3.79 -12.99
C VAL A 151 -17.57 -3.64 -11.69
N GLY A 152 -18.07 -4.23 -10.59
CA GLY A 152 -17.46 -4.16 -9.27
C GLY A 152 -16.19 -4.99 -9.15
N GLY A 153 -16.14 -6.17 -9.77
CA GLY A 153 -15.01 -7.10 -9.63
C GLY A 153 -13.83 -6.83 -10.56
N VAL A 154 -14.09 -6.36 -11.79
CA VAL A 154 -13.05 -6.20 -12.82
C VAL A 154 -12.84 -4.73 -13.18
N LEU A 155 -13.90 -4.04 -13.64
CA LEU A 155 -13.78 -2.71 -14.22
C LEU A 155 -13.31 -1.68 -13.19
N ILE A 156 -13.96 -1.57 -12.04
CA ILE A 156 -13.62 -0.57 -11.02
C ILE A 156 -12.18 -0.79 -10.49
N PRO A 157 -11.78 -2.00 -10.04
CA PRO A 157 -10.41 -2.23 -9.59
C PRO A 157 -9.37 -1.99 -10.70
N ALA A 158 -9.65 -2.41 -11.94
CA ALA A 158 -8.75 -2.18 -13.06
C ALA A 158 -8.53 -0.69 -13.32
N VAL A 159 -9.61 0.10 -13.31
CA VAL A 159 -9.53 1.57 -13.45
C VAL A 159 -8.73 2.18 -12.31
N LEU A 160 -8.95 1.76 -11.06
CA LEU A 160 -8.18 2.25 -9.91
C LEU A 160 -6.68 1.95 -10.05
N VAL A 161 -6.32 0.73 -10.47
CA VAL A 161 -4.92 0.34 -10.69
C VAL A 161 -4.30 1.16 -11.83
N VAL A 162 -5.01 1.34 -12.94
CA VAL A 162 -4.53 2.15 -14.07
C VAL A 162 -4.33 3.61 -13.66
N ILE A 163 -5.29 4.20 -12.92
CA ILE A 163 -5.16 5.56 -12.40
C ILE A 163 -3.93 5.66 -11.48
N LEU A 164 -3.74 4.71 -10.56
CA LEU A 164 -2.58 4.70 -9.66
C LEU A 164 -1.25 4.54 -10.42
N ALA A 165 -1.21 3.72 -11.46
CA ALA A 165 -0.02 3.52 -12.28
C ALA A 165 0.32 4.77 -13.12
N LEU A 166 -0.69 5.48 -13.61
CA LEU A 166 -0.52 6.71 -14.39
C LEU A 166 -0.32 7.95 -13.51
N TRP A 167 -0.69 7.89 -12.22
CA TRP A 167 -0.66 9.03 -11.31
C TRP A 167 0.69 9.76 -11.24
N PRO A 168 1.84 9.06 -11.17
CA PRO A 168 3.15 9.74 -11.11
C PRO A 168 3.46 10.60 -12.34
N PHE A 169 2.84 10.32 -13.49
CA PHE A 169 3.05 11.05 -14.74
C PHE A 169 2.07 12.21 -14.93
N ILE A 170 0.90 12.13 -14.29
CA ILE A 170 -0.16 13.12 -14.38
C ILE A 170 -0.01 14.19 -13.29
N ASP A 171 0.50 13.81 -12.11
CA ASP A 171 0.64 14.72 -10.98
C ASP A 171 1.70 15.79 -11.23
N LYS A 172 1.28 17.06 -11.19
CA LYS A 172 2.12 18.25 -11.37
C LYS A 172 2.43 18.97 -10.06
N SER A 173 2.17 18.33 -8.93
CA SER A 173 2.40 18.90 -7.62
C SER A 173 3.88 19.25 -7.39
N SER A 174 4.13 20.27 -6.57
CA SER A 174 5.49 20.68 -6.23
C SER A 174 6.27 19.54 -5.55
N PRO A 175 7.58 19.38 -5.82
CA PRO A 175 8.44 18.42 -5.13
C PRO A 175 8.44 18.58 -3.61
N ARG A 176 8.09 19.76 -3.09
CA ARG A 176 7.92 20.03 -1.64
C ARG A 176 6.86 19.14 -0.98
N CYS A 177 5.92 18.63 -1.76
CA CYS A 177 4.85 17.75 -1.27
C CYS A 177 5.31 16.30 -1.09
N ASN A 178 6.45 15.92 -1.68
CA ASN A 178 6.94 14.55 -1.64
C ASN A 178 7.39 14.19 -0.22
N GLY A 179 7.00 13.00 0.26
CA GLY A 179 7.33 12.53 1.61
C GLY A 179 6.57 13.20 2.76
N ARG A 180 5.71 14.21 2.49
CA ARG A 180 4.83 14.81 3.51
C ARG A 180 3.46 14.14 3.49
N TRP A 181 2.97 13.82 4.69
CA TRP A 181 1.61 13.30 4.85
C TRP A 181 0.61 14.44 4.67
N PHE A 182 -0.38 14.22 3.80
CA PHE A 182 -1.50 15.13 3.53
C PHE A 182 -1.11 16.62 3.36
N PRO A 183 -0.22 16.95 2.40
CA PRO A 183 0.20 18.34 2.18
C PRO A 183 -0.99 19.17 1.69
N ARG A 184 -1.12 20.41 2.18
CA ARG A 184 -2.23 21.30 1.84
C ARG A 184 -2.29 21.62 0.34
N GLU A 185 -1.15 21.64 -0.37
CA GLU A 185 -1.15 21.86 -1.82
C GLU A 185 -1.88 20.75 -2.60
N ARG A 186 -1.98 19.53 -2.04
CA ARG A 186 -2.68 18.38 -2.64
C ARG A 186 -4.07 18.14 -2.05
N TRP A 187 -4.75 19.19 -1.54
CA TRP A 187 -6.01 19.03 -0.80
C TRP A 187 -7.06 18.19 -1.55
N GLY A 188 -7.26 18.44 -2.86
CA GLY A 188 -8.25 17.70 -3.66
C GLY A 188 -7.88 16.21 -3.79
N GLN A 189 -6.59 15.92 -3.99
CA GLN A 189 -6.07 14.56 -4.06
C GLN A 189 -6.22 13.84 -2.71
N ASN A 190 -5.92 14.53 -1.61
CA ASN A 190 -6.07 14.03 -0.25
C ASN A 190 -7.54 13.72 0.07
N VAL A 191 -8.46 14.61 -0.31
CA VAL A 191 -9.91 14.40 -0.10
C VAL A 191 -10.38 13.19 -0.90
N VAL A 192 -10.05 13.10 -2.19
CA VAL A 192 -10.44 11.96 -3.04
C VAL A 192 -9.87 10.65 -2.49
N PHE A 193 -8.57 10.61 -2.16
CA PHE A 193 -7.93 9.43 -1.57
C PHE A 193 -8.60 9.03 -0.26
N THR A 194 -8.86 9.99 0.63
CA THR A 194 -9.51 9.72 1.91
C THR A 194 -10.93 9.20 1.73
N LEU A 195 -11.70 9.78 0.81
CA LEU A 195 -13.04 9.29 0.49
C LEU A 195 -13.01 7.85 -0.03
N ILE A 196 -12.09 7.51 -0.94
CA ILE A 196 -11.92 6.13 -1.44
C ILE A 196 -11.61 5.17 -0.28
N VAL A 197 -10.65 5.53 0.58
CA VAL A 197 -10.28 4.71 1.74
C VAL A 197 -11.45 4.54 2.70
N LEU A 198 -12.19 5.61 2.98
CA LEU A 198 -13.38 5.54 3.84
C LEU A 198 -14.47 4.66 3.23
N THR A 199 -14.72 4.76 1.92
CA THR A 199 -15.67 3.86 1.23
C THR A 199 -15.24 2.39 1.35
N ILE A 200 -13.96 2.09 1.14
CA ILE A 200 -13.42 0.73 1.30
C ILE A 200 -13.63 0.22 2.74
N ILE A 201 -13.35 1.05 3.74
CA ILE A 201 -13.55 0.71 5.16
C ILE A 201 -15.03 0.45 5.45
N VAL A 202 -15.93 1.32 4.96
CA VAL A 202 -17.38 1.16 5.14
C VAL A 202 -17.86 -0.16 4.52
N PHE A 203 -17.44 -0.47 3.29
CA PHE A 203 -17.78 -1.74 2.64
C PHE A 203 -17.22 -2.95 3.38
N LEU A 204 -16.00 -2.85 3.91
CA LEU A 204 -15.41 -3.90 4.73
C LEU A 204 -16.25 -4.13 6.00
N LEU A 205 -16.68 -3.07 6.68
CA LEU A 205 -17.51 -3.17 7.88
C LEU A 205 -18.91 -3.75 7.57
N ILE A 206 -19.54 -3.31 6.49
CA ILE A 206 -20.86 -3.83 6.05
C ILE A 206 -20.73 -5.32 5.71
N GLY A 207 -19.74 -5.70 4.89
CA GLY A 207 -19.50 -7.09 4.53
C GLY A 207 -19.16 -7.98 5.74
N ALA A 208 -18.44 -7.43 6.73
CA ALA A 208 -18.04 -8.17 7.91
C ALA A 208 -19.21 -8.42 8.85
N ILE A 209 -19.98 -7.38 9.17
CA ILE A 209 -20.92 -7.38 10.29
C ILE A 209 -22.38 -7.47 9.81
N CYS A 210 -22.73 -6.79 8.72
CA CYS A 210 -24.12 -6.64 8.28
C CYS A 210 -24.55 -7.65 7.22
N ARG A 211 -23.63 -8.40 6.61
CA ARG A 211 -23.99 -9.44 5.61
C ARG A 211 -24.21 -10.79 6.28
N GLY A 212 -25.44 -11.30 6.13
CA GLY A 212 -25.91 -12.58 6.66
C GLY A 212 -26.24 -13.60 5.55
N PRO A 213 -27.15 -14.56 5.80
CA PRO A 213 -27.57 -15.59 4.85
C PRO A 213 -27.86 -15.05 3.45
N ASN A 214 -27.37 -15.75 2.41
CA ASN A 214 -27.54 -15.39 0.99
C ASN A 214 -27.06 -13.97 0.64
N TRP A 215 -26.07 -13.45 1.39
CA TRP A 215 -25.56 -12.08 1.26
C TRP A 215 -26.64 -11.00 1.46
N GLN A 216 -27.71 -11.32 2.17
CA GLN A 216 -28.74 -10.34 2.53
C GLN A 216 -28.23 -9.42 3.64
N PHE A 217 -28.77 -8.20 3.66
CA PHE A 217 -28.44 -7.20 4.67
C PHE A 217 -29.25 -7.47 5.94
N PHE A 218 -28.56 -7.54 7.07
CA PHE A 218 -29.11 -7.65 8.41
C PHE A 218 -28.44 -6.60 9.29
N TRP A 219 -29.20 -6.00 10.21
CA TRP A 219 -28.57 -5.16 11.22
C TRP A 219 -27.74 -6.01 12.20
N PRO A 220 -26.68 -5.47 12.84
CA PRO A 220 -25.85 -6.24 13.78
C PRO A 220 -26.60 -6.85 14.96
N TRP A 221 -27.80 -6.34 15.26
CA TRP A 221 -28.68 -6.80 16.35
C TRP A 221 -29.88 -7.61 15.85
N GLU A 222 -29.96 -7.91 14.55
CA GLU A 222 -31.04 -8.68 13.95
C GLU A 222 -30.69 -10.18 13.93
N GLU A 223 -31.63 -11.03 14.36
CA GLU A 223 -31.41 -12.47 14.39
C GLU A 223 -31.45 -13.06 12.98
N TRP A 224 -30.51 -13.95 12.69
CA TRP A 224 -30.48 -14.65 11.40
C TRP A 224 -31.52 -15.79 11.39
N PRO A 225 -32.22 -15.99 10.27
CA PRO A 225 -33.09 -17.14 10.13
C PRO A 225 -32.27 -18.43 10.21
N GLU A 226 -32.84 -19.49 10.79
CA GLU A 226 -32.19 -20.79 10.83
C GLU A 226 -31.98 -21.30 9.40
N LEU A 227 -30.70 -21.53 9.05
CA LEU A 227 -30.36 -22.10 7.76
C LEU A 227 -30.76 -23.59 7.72
N PRO A 228 -31.28 -24.08 6.58
CA PRO A 228 -31.72 -25.48 6.45
C PRO A 228 -30.57 -26.48 6.57
N VAL A 229 -29.32 -26.02 6.43
CA VAL A 229 -28.11 -26.83 6.56
C VAL A 229 -27.19 -26.16 7.57
N LYS A 230 -26.81 -26.89 8.62
CA LYS A 230 -25.78 -26.49 9.58
C LYS A 230 -24.44 -27.00 9.06
N PHE A 231 -23.48 -26.09 8.88
CA PHE A 231 -22.13 -26.37 8.37
C PHE A 231 -21.18 -26.73 9.51
#